data_AF-A0A552C291-F1
#
_entry.id   AF-A0A552C291-F1
#
_cell.length_a   1.000
_cell.length_b   1.000
_cell.length_c   1.000
_cell.angle_alpha   90.00
_cell.angle_beta   90.00
_cell.angle_gamma   90.00
#
_symmetry.space_group_name_H-M   'P 1'
#
loop_
_entity.id
_entity.type
_entity.pdbx_description
1 polymer ?
#
loop_
_entity_poly.entity_id
_entity_poly.type
_entity_poly.pdbx_seq_one_letter_code
_entity_poly.pdbx_strand_id
1 'polypeptide(L)'
;MSRIVTYSPSHTLVPTYECFNRCSYCNFRRDLGTDGWLSLDKAKEILTALQGSEITEILILSGEVHPLAANRELWFRHIYNLGELALNMGFYPHTNAGILTLAEMEKLKNVNLSMGIMLEQMTVTLLDTVHRHAASKVPSLRLEQLQWAGELAIPFTTGLLLGIGETECDRLVTLETIATIHQRWGHIQEVILQPYNPGKREQWQNNPFDLQKLPDLVRQAREILPPDIVIQIPPNLVPDPLFLLDCLAAGARDLGGIGPIDEVNPDYLHLHPDKLKEFLAVYGWELKARLPVYQ
;
A
#
# COMPACT_ATOMS: atom_id res chain seq x y z
N MET A 1 -9.47 21.41 -15.14
CA MET A 1 -8.71 20.56 -14.19
C MET A 1 -7.51 20.01 -14.94
N SER A 2 -6.32 20.03 -14.33
CA SER A 2 -5.12 19.42 -14.95
C SER A 2 -5.36 17.93 -15.16
N ARG A 3 -5.08 17.41 -16.36
CA ARG A 3 -5.10 15.97 -16.67
C ARG A 3 -3.74 15.36 -16.34
N ILE A 4 -3.30 15.56 -15.10
CA ILE A 4 -2.05 14.99 -14.58
C ILE A 4 -2.42 13.79 -13.72
N VAL A 5 -1.71 12.69 -13.92
CA VAL A 5 -1.73 11.52 -13.07
C VAL A 5 -0.30 11.22 -12.64
N THR A 6 -0.10 10.88 -11.38
CA THR A 6 1.23 10.61 -10.82
C THR A 6 1.49 9.12 -10.60
N TYR A 7 2.75 8.75 -10.50
CA TYR A 7 3.20 7.43 -10.03
C TYR A 7 4.51 7.59 -9.27
N SER A 8 4.82 6.65 -8.39
CA SER A 8 6.12 6.60 -7.72
C SER A 8 7.03 5.57 -8.40
N PRO A 9 8.22 5.96 -8.92
CA PRO A 9 9.21 4.99 -9.38
C PRO A 9 9.78 4.24 -8.15
N SER A 10 9.31 3.02 -7.92
CA SER A 10 9.54 2.31 -6.65
C SER A 10 10.16 0.93 -6.84
N HIS A 11 10.95 0.49 -5.85
CA HIS A 11 11.39 -0.90 -5.72
C HIS A 11 11.04 -1.43 -4.33
N THR A 12 10.56 -2.66 -4.26
CA THR A 12 10.16 -3.28 -3.00
C THR A 12 11.33 -4.05 -2.40
N LEU A 13 11.73 -3.71 -1.18
CA LEU A 13 12.55 -4.58 -0.34
C LEU A 13 11.63 -5.32 0.62
N VAL A 14 11.75 -6.65 0.64
CA VAL A 14 10.97 -7.50 1.53
C VAL A 14 11.87 -8.01 2.66
N PRO A 15 11.80 -7.43 3.88
CA PRO A 15 12.58 -7.91 5.02
C PRO A 15 12.29 -9.38 5.31
N THR A 16 11.02 -9.77 5.24
CA THR A 16 10.57 -11.16 5.36
C THR A 16 9.17 -11.29 4.77
N TYR A 17 8.88 -12.44 4.14
CA TYR A 17 7.52 -12.82 3.75
C TYR A 17 6.78 -13.55 4.88
N GLU A 18 7.48 -13.94 5.94
CA GLU A 18 6.89 -14.65 7.08
C GLU A 18 5.88 -13.76 7.79
N CYS A 19 4.66 -14.27 7.95
CA CYS A 19 3.60 -13.52 8.61
C CYS A 19 2.79 -14.43 9.53
N PHE A 20 2.63 -14.00 10.78
CA PHE A 20 1.83 -14.73 11.76
C PHE A 20 0.32 -14.66 11.44
N ASN A 21 -0.11 -13.64 10.70
CA ASN A 21 -1.47 -13.53 10.18
C ASN A 21 -1.68 -14.46 8.99
N ARG A 22 -2.90 -14.99 8.85
CA ARG A 22 -3.35 -15.83 7.74
C ARG A 22 -4.60 -15.22 7.09
N CYS A 23 -4.42 -14.07 6.43
CA CYS A 23 -5.47 -13.53 5.56
C CYS A 23 -5.66 -14.47 4.37
N SER A 24 -6.88 -14.97 4.12
CA SER A 24 -7.10 -16.01 3.11
C SER A 24 -6.81 -15.58 1.67
N TYR A 25 -6.94 -14.28 1.38
CA TYR A 25 -6.68 -13.65 0.07
C TYR A 25 -5.21 -13.29 -0.18
N CYS A 26 -4.33 -13.46 0.81
CA CYS A 26 -2.98 -12.91 0.74
C CYS A 26 -2.03 -13.83 -0.05
N ASN A 27 -1.51 -13.33 -1.18
CA ASN A 27 -0.51 -14.00 -2.01
C ASN A 27 0.94 -13.75 -1.56
N PHE A 28 1.13 -12.77 -0.67
CA PHE A 28 2.44 -12.34 -0.17
C PHE A 28 2.98 -13.24 0.94
N ARG A 29 2.12 -13.63 1.89
CA ARG A 29 2.57 -14.31 3.12
C ARG A 29 3.22 -15.67 2.85
N ARG A 30 4.21 -16.00 3.68
CA ARG A 30 4.72 -17.36 3.87
C ARG A 30 4.50 -17.81 5.31
N ASP A 31 4.52 -19.13 5.51
CA ASP A 31 4.40 -19.71 6.84
C ASP A 31 5.68 -19.49 7.66
N LEU A 32 5.52 -19.36 8.98
CA LEU A 32 6.65 -19.14 9.88
C LEU A 32 7.62 -20.33 9.82
N GLY A 33 8.92 -20.03 9.77
CA GLY A 33 10.01 -21.01 9.66
C GLY A 33 10.25 -21.52 8.23
N THR A 34 9.58 -20.97 7.22
CA THR A 34 9.72 -21.43 5.82
C THR A 34 10.53 -20.49 4.94
N ASP A 35 10.93 -19.33 5.46
CA ASP A 35 11.69 -18.33 4.71
C ASP A 35 12.77 -17.65 5.56
N GLY A 36 13.77 -17.07 4.88
CA GLY A 36 14.82 -16.28 5.51
C GLY A 36 14.50 -14.80 5.53
N TRP A 37 15.18 -14.04 6.40
CA TRP A 37 15.15 -12.58 6.34
C TRP A 37 16.15 -12.08 5.30
N LEU A 38 15.79 -11.00 4.60
CA LEU A 38 16.68 -10.34 3.64
C LEU A 38 17.91 -9.77 4.38
N SER A 39 19.11 -10.28 4.13
CA SER A 39 20.30 -9.73 4.78
C SER A 39 20.59 -8.29 4.35
N LEU A 40 21.24 -7.50 5.22
CA LEU A 40 21.67 -6.14 4.89
C LEU A 40 22.67 -6.11 3.72
N ASP A 41 23.56 -7.11 3.61
CA ASP A 41 24.47 -7.22 2.48
C ASP A 41 23.71 -7.44 1.18
N LYS A 42 22.68 -8.30 1.19
CA LYS A 42 21.86 -8.54 0.01
C LYS A 42 21.01 -7.32 -0.36
N ALA A 43 20.43 -6.65 0.63
CA ALA A 43 19.73 -5.39 0.43
C ALA A 43 20.66 -4.33 -0.20
N LYS A 44 21.90 -4.23 0.29
CA LYS A 44 22.91 -3.33 -0.27
C LYS A 44 23.24 -3.66 -1.73
N GLU A 45 23.41 -4.94 -2.07
CA GLU A 45 23.61 -5.36 -3.47
C GLU A 45 22.44 -4.92 -4.37
N ILE A 46 21.20 -5.12 -3.93
CA ILE A 46 20.00 -4.69 -4.65
C ILE A 46 20.02 -3.17 -4.84
N LEU A 47 20.19 -2.41 -3.75
CA LEU A 47 20.20 -0.95 -3.78
C LEU A 47 21.34 -0.39 -4.64
N THR A 48 22.52 -1.02 -4.63
CA THR A 48 23.64 -0.66 -5.52
C THR A 48 23.27 -0.87 -6.99
N ALA A 49 22.57 -1.95 -7.33
CA ALA A 49 22.11 -2.19 -8.69
C ALA A 49 21.05 -1.18 -9.17
N LEU A 50 20.34 -0.54 -8.23
CA LEU A 50 19.35 0.51 -8.54
C LEU A 50 19.98 1.90 -8.68
N GLN A 51 21.23 2.12 -8.27
CA GLN A 51 21.89 3.41 -8.40
C GLN A 51 22.01 3.83 -9.87
N GLY A 52 21.55 5.03 -10.19
CA GLY A 52 21.51 5.56 -11.56
C GLY A 52 20.30 5.10 -12.38
N SER A 53 19.39 4.30 -11.82
CA SER A 53 18.06 4.06 -12.38
C SER A 53 17.09 5.19 -12.05
N GLU A 54 15.87 5.14 -12.59
CA GLU A 54 14.79 6.08 -12.27
C GLU A 54 14.12 5.79 -10.91
N ILE A 55 14.44 4.66 -10.26
CA ILE A 55 13.87 4.30 -8.96
C ILE A 55 14.31 5.30 -7.89
N THR A 56 13.33 5.82 -7.16
CA THR A 56 13.56 6.79 -6.09
C THR A 56 12.98 6.31 -4.76
N GLU A 57 11.82 5.64 -4.79
CA GLU A 57 11.17 5.10 -3.60
C GLU A 57 11.63 3.65 -3.31
N ILE A 58 11.92 3.36 -2.05
CA ILE A 58 12.11 1.99 -1.58
C ILE A 58 10.95 1.63 -0.65
N LEU A 59 10.05 0.80 -1.17
CA LEU A 59 8.94 0.25 -0.39
C LEU A 59 9.48 -0.88 0.48
N ILE A 60 9.54 -0.67 1.80
CA ILE A 60 9.87 -1.71 2.77
C ILE A 60 8.58 -2.40 3.16
N LEU A 61 8.28 -3.49 2.48
CA LEU A 61 7.07 -4.28 2.67
C LEU A 61 7.39 -5.56 3.43
N SER A 62 6.84 -5.73 4.62
CA SER A 62 7.15 -6.88 5.48
C SER A 62 5.93 -7.70 5.86
N GLY A 63 6.13 -9.01 5.99
CA GLY A 63 5.26 -9.84 6.81
C GLY A 63 5.37 -9.44 8.28
N GLU A 64 4.37 -9.80 9.08
CA GLU A 64 4.27 -9.37 10.48
C GLU A 64 4.83 -10.43 11.43
N VAL A 65 5.53 -9.95 12.46
CA VAL A 65 5.91 -10.75 13.63
C VAL A 65 4.97 -10.42 14.79
N HIS A 66 4.48 -11.45 15.49
CA HIS A 66 3.53 -11.28 16.59
C HIS A 66 4.12 -10.36 17.69
N PRO A 67 3.34 -9.41 18.27
CA PRO A 67 3.87 -8.45 19.25
C PRO A 67 4.54 -9.08 20.49
N LEU A 68 4.08 -10.27 20.89
CA LEU A 68 4.64 -11.04 22.02
C LEU A 68 5.76 -12.02 21.61
N ALA A 69 6.16 -12.08 20.35
CA ALA A 69 7.21 -13.00 19.91
C ALA A 69 8.59 -12.53 20.38
N ALA A 70 9.45 -13.47 20.79
CA ALA A 70 10.79 -13.17 21.30
C ALA A 70 11.68 -12.45 20.28
N ASN A 71 11.41 -12.62 18.97
CA ASN A 71 12.14 -11.99 17.88
C ASN A 71 11.50 -10.68 17.39
N ARG A 72 10.46 -10.14 18.04
CA ARG A 72 9.76 -8.92 17.60
C ARG A 72 10.68 -7.69 17.53
N GLU A 73 11.56 -7.53 18.51
CA GLU A 73 12.57 -6.44 18.53
C GLU A 73 13.61 -6.62 17.42
N LEU A 74 14.03 -7.86 17.15
CA LEU A 74 14.97 -8.15 16.06
C LEU A 74 14.36 -7.80 14.69
N TRP A 75 13.09 -8.14 14.49
CA TRP A 75 12.34 -7.83 13.27
C TRP A 75 12.22 -6.32 13.06
N PHE A 76 11.84 -5.59 14.11
CA PHE A 76 11.73 -4.14 14.05
C PHE A 76 13.07 -3.48 13.74
N ARG A 77 14.13 -3.84 14.48
CA ARG A 77 15.48 -3.32 14.24
C ARG A 77 15.96 -3.61 12.82
N HIS A 78 15.59 -4.77 12.28
CA HIS A 78 15.94 -5.12 10.92
C HIS A 78 15.26 -4.23 9.87
N ILE A 79 13.96 -3.96 10.02
CA ILE A 79 13.23 -2.98 9.20
C ILE A 79 13.86 -1.59 9.28
N TYR A 80 14.18 -1.14 10.50
CA TYR A 80 14.86 0.15 10.71
C TYR A 80 16.19 0.21 9.95
N ASN A 81 17.03 -0.82 10.10
CA ASN A 81 18.34 -0.87 9.44
C ASN A 81 18.24 -0.88 7.90
N LEU A 82 17.19 -1.50 7.34
CA LEU A 82 16.92 -1.46 5.90
C LEU A 82 16.50 -0.06 5.44
N GLY A 83 15.66 0.63 6.21
CA GLY A 83 15.31 2.03 5.98
C GLY A 83 16.52 2.95 6.04
N GLU A 84 17.33 2.83 7.10
CA GLU A 84 18.56 3.60 7.26
C GLU A 84 19.55 3.35 6.12
N LEU A 85 19.71 2.09 5.69
CA LEU A 85 20.55 1.73 4.56
C LEU A 85 20.08 2.38 3.26
N ALA A 86 18.78 2.25 2.93
CA ALA A 86 18.20 2.83 1.73
C ALA A 86 18.35 4.37 1.72
N LEU A 87 18.07 5.03 2.84
CA LEU A 87 18.22 6.47 3.00
C LEU A 87 19.67 6.92 2.82
N ASN A 88 20.63 6.24 3.46
CA ASN A 88 22.06 6.53 3.31
C ASN A 88 22.59 6.31 1.89
N MET A 89 21.91 5.48 1.10
CA MET A 89 22.24 5.23 -0.31
C MET A 89 21.54 6.20 -1.28
N GLY A 90 20.75 7.15 -0.76
CA GLY A 90 20.11 8.22 -1.54
C GLY A 90 18.70 7.90 -2.02
N PHE A 91 18.08 6.82 -1.53
CA PHE A 91 16.69 6.49 -1.82
C PHE A 91 15.74 7.03 -0.74
N TYR A 92 14.44 6.97 -1.01
CA TYR A 92 13.40 7.45 -0.11
C TYR A 92 12.55 6.29 0.42
N PRO A 93 12.75 5.86 1.68
CA PRO A 93 12.02 4.72 2.22
C PRO A 93 10.56 5.04 2.53
N HIS A 94 9.69 4.09 2.21
CA HIS A 94 8.28 4.03 2.60
C HIS A 94 8.03 2.68 3.27
N THR A 95 7.59 2.63 4.53
CA THR A 95 7.42 1.36 5.25
C THR A 95 5.96 0.93 5.38
N ASN A 96 5.69 -0.31 4.95
CA ASN A 96 4.46 -1.07 5.17
C ASN A 96 4.79 -2.37 5.90
N ALA A 97 4.73 -2.34 7.24
CA ALA A 97 5.15 -3.47 8.09
C ALA A 97 4.02 -4.02 8.99
N GLY A 98 2.76 -3.69 8.70
CA GLY A 98 1.63 -4.06 9.56
C GLY A 98 1.57 -3.26 10.85
N ILE A 99 1.13 -3.89 11.95
CA ILE A 99 0.92 -3.19 13.22
C ILE A 99 2.24 -2.80 13.89
N LEU A 100 2.43 -1.50 14.09
CA LEU A 100 3.55 -0.89 14.80
C LEU A 100 3.06 -0.18 16.07
N THR A 101 3.87 -0.19 17.12
CA THR A 101 3.60 0.63 18.30
C THR A 101 3.93 2.11 18.03
N LEU A 102 3.37 3.03 18.82
CA LEU A 102 3.69 4.46 18.74
C LEU A 102 5.21 4.72 18.78
N ALA A 103 5.94 4.07 19.70
CA ALA A 103 7.39 4.22 19.84
C ALA A 103 8.17 3.68 18.63
N GLU A 104 7.66 2.64 17.97
CA GLU A 104 8.25 2.10 16.75
C GLU A 104 8.05 3.03 15.56
N MET A 105 6.86 3.63 15.43
CA MET A 105 6.58 4.64 14.42
C MET A 105 7.43 5.89 14.61
N GLU A 106 7.57 6.37 15.85
CA GLU A 106 8.43 7.52 16.18
C GLU A 106 9.88 7.27 15.78
N LYS A 107 10.39 6.06 16.01
CA LYS A 107 11.73 5.65 15.55
C LYS A 107 11.81 5.57 14.03
N LEU A 108 10.88 4.85 13.37
CA LEU A 108 10.90 4.66 11.92
C LEU A 108 10.75 5.96 11.14
N LYS A 109 10.11 6.98 11.72
CA LYS A 109 10.00 8.32 11.13
C LYS A 109 11.36 8.92 10.79
N ASN A 110 12.42 8.57 11.51
CA ASN A 110 13.77 9.09 11.25
C ASN A 110 14.43 8.48 10.00
N VAL A 111 13.90 7.35 9.50
CA VAL A 111 14.46 6.61 8.36
C VAL A 111 13.44 6.40 7.24
N ASN A 112 12.26 7.03 7.32
CA ASN A 112 11.19 6.94 6.33
C ASN A 112 10.64 8.32 6.00
N LEU A 113 10.30 8.54 4.73
CA LEU A 113 9.59 9.75 4.29
C LEU A 113 8.07 9.61 4.47
N SER A 114 7.56 8.38 4.35
CA SER A 114 6.15 8.05 4.52
C SER A 114 6.03 6.64 5.09
N MET A 115 4.88 6.32 5.65
CA MET A 115 4.51 4.96 6.03
C MET A 115 3.10 4.66 5.56
N GLY A 116 2.66 3.41 5.66
CA GLY A 116 1.32 3.06 5.26
C GLY A 116 0.74 1.86 5.98
N ILE A 117 -0.59 1.81 6.00
CA ILE A 117 -1.35 0.64 6.44
C ILE A 117 -2.69 0.59 5.71
N MET A 118 -2.99 -0.53 5.05
CA MET A 118 -4.33 -0.76 4.48
C MET A 118 -5.35 -0.91 5.60
N LEU A 119 -6.47 -0.20 5.63
CA LEU A 119 -7.54 -0.51 6.58
C LEU A 119 -8.31 -1.76 6.14
N GLU A 120 -8.42 -1.97 4.84
CA GLU A 120 -9.32 -2.92 4.18
C GLU A 120 -10.80 -2.57 4.38
N GLN A 121 -11.23 -2.57 5.64
CA GLN A 121 -12.59 -2.31 6.09
C GLN A 121 -12.60 -1.93 7.58
N MET A 122 -13.50 -1.03 7.98
CA MET A 122 -13.65 -0.61 9.38
C MET A 122 -14.63 -1.44 10.22
N THR A 123 -15.56 -2.14 9.59
CA THR A 123 -16.47 -3.06 10.30
C THR A 123 -15.78 -4.41 10.55
N VAL A 124 -16.24 -5.15 11.55
CA VAL A 124 -15.57 -6.38 12.04
C VAL A 124 -15.88 -7.64 11.24
N THR A 125 -16.78 -7.58 10.25
CA THR A 125 -17.31 -8.75 9.53
C THR A 125 -16.23 -9.59 8.85
N LEU A 126 -15.12 -8.98 8.41
CA LEU A 126 -14.02 -9.73 7.81
C LEU A 126 -13.28 -10.63 8.81
N LEU A 127 -13.37 -10.34 10.12
CA LEU A 127 -12.80 -11.19 11.18
C LEU A 127 -13.50 -12.55 11.28
N ASP A 128 -14.72 -12.67 10.76
CA ASP A 128 -15.43 -13.95 10.71
C ASP A 128 -15.15 -14.71 9.40
N THR A 129 -14.53 -14.06 8.42
CA THR A 129 -14.29 -14.59 7.06
C THR A 129 -12.80 -14.60 6.72
N VAL A 130 -12.36 -13.70 5.84
CA VAL A 130 -11.02 -13.68 5.24
C VAL A 130 -9.90 -13.30 6.23
N HIS A 131 -10.26 -12.67 7.36
CA HIS A 131 -9.35 -12.30 8.44
C HIS A 131 -9.49 -13.19 9.69
N ARG A 132 -10.25 -14.30 9.62
CA ARG A 132 -10.46 -15.21 10.77
C ARG A 132 -9.19 -15.64 11.50
N HIS A 133 -8.08 -15.74 10.78
CA HIS A 133 -6.80 -16.14 11.32
C HIS A 133 -5.75 -15.02 11.23
N ALA A 134 -6.19 -13.76 11.24
CA ALA A 134 -5.33 -12.58 11.14
C ALA A 134 -5.57 -11.65 12.34
N ALA A 135 -4.91 -11.93 13.48
CA ALA A 135 -5.16 -11.21 14.73
C ALA A 135 -4.78 -9.71 14.68
N SER A 136 -3.90 -9.27 13.77
CA SER A 136 -3.58 -7.84 13.60
C SER A 136 -4.52 -7.11 12.63
N LYS A 137 -5.46 -7.82 11.99
CA LYS A 137 -6.46 -7.22 11.09
C LYS A 137 -7.71 -6.69 11.81
N VAL A 138 -7.69 -6.65 13.15
CA VAL A 138 -8.75 -6.03 13.93
C VAL A 138 -8.83 -4.52 13.58
N PRO A 139 -9.99 -4.00 13.13
CA PRO A 139 -10.11 -2.62 12.67
C PRO A 139 -9.66 -1.56 13.66
N SER A 140 -9.94 -1.76 14.96
CA SER A 140 -9.57 -0.80 16.01
C SER A 140 -8.06 -0.63 16.16
N LEU A 141 -7.26 -1.69 15.98
CA LEU A 141 -5.80 -1.61 16.04
C LEU A 141 -5.23 -0.82 14.87
N ARG A 142 -5.81 -1.00 13.68
CA ARG A 142 -5.37 -0.29 12.46
C ARG A 142 -5.76 1.18 12.50
N LEU A 143 -6.94 1.48 13.05
CA LEU A 143 -7.39 2.85 13.31
C LEU A 143 -6.51 3.56 14.34
N GLU A 144 -6.11 2.88 15.41
CA GLU A 144 -5.21 3.43 16.43
C GLU A 144 -3.85 3.82 15.81
N GLN A 145 -3.27 2.95 15.00
CA GLN A 145 -2.03 3.27 14.27
C GLN A 145 -2.19 4.45 13.32
N LEU A 146 -3.33 4.57 12.63
CA LEU A 146 -3.64 5.71 11.77
C LEU A 146 -3.76 7.02 12.58
N GLN A 147 -4.27 6.96 13.82
CA GLN A 147 -4.29 8.12 14.73
C GLN A 147 -2.88 8.50 15.17
N TRP A 148 -2.05 7.52 15.54
CA TRP A 148 -0.65 7.75 15.91
C TRP A 148 0.17 8.35 14.77
N ALA A 149 -0.07 7.96 13.52
CA ALA A 149 0.56 8.60 12.36
C ALA A 149 0.26 10.11 12.31
N GLY A 150 -0.98 10.49 12.61
CA GLY A 150 -1.40 11.89 12.71
C GLY A 150 -0.75 12.63 13.87
N GLU A 151 -0.74 12.04 15.07
CA GLU A 151 -0.09 12.61 16.27
C GLU A 151 1.41 12.84 16.04
N LEU A 152 2.07 11.93 15.33
CA LEU A 152 3.48 12.02 14.98
C LEU A 152 3.74 12.85 13.72
N ALA A 153 2.71 13.39 13.04
CA ALA A 153 2.83 14.09 11.76
C ALA A 153 3.67 13.31 10.73
N ILE A 154 3.36 12.03 10.54
CA ILE A 154 3.97 11.17 9.53
C ILE A 154 3.08 11.20 8.28
N PRO A 155 3.60 11.57 7.09
CA PRO A 155 2.87 11.38 5.84
C PRO A 155 2.48 9.91 5.69
N PHE A 156 1.19 9.65 5.45
CA PHE A 156 0.67 8.30 5.59
C PHE A 156 -0.25 7.91 4.45
N THR A 157 -0.09 6.67 3.98
CA THR A 157 -0.96 6.08 2.96
C THR A 157 -1.84 5.02 3.60
N THR A 158 -3.08 4.93 3.13
CA THR A 158 -4.04 3.93 3.59
C THR A 158 -4.99 3.56 2.47
N GLY A 159 -5.95 2.67 2.72
CA GLY A 159 -6.86 2.27 1.68
C GLY A 159 -7.76 1.10 2.00
N LEU A 160 -8.51 0.72 0.97
CA LEU A 160 -9.47 -0.36 0.97
C LEU A 160 -9.03 -1.42 -0.04
N LEU A 161 -9.11 -2.69 0.35
CA LEU A 161 -9.07 -3.82 -0.57
C LEU A 161 -10.52 -4.20 -0.90
N LEU A 162 -10.84 -4.20 -2.18
CA LEU A 162 -12.19 -4.32 -2.70
C LEU A 162 -12.45 -5.74 -3.20
N GLY A 163 -13.65 -6.24 -3.00
CA GLY A 163 -14.07 -7.57 -3.43
C GLY A 163 -13.58 -8.67 -2.50
N ILE A 164 -13.40 -8.39 -1.20
CA ILE A 164 -13.02 -9.35 -0.17
C ILE A 164 -14.17 -9.79 0.75
N GLY A 165 -15.39 -9.34 0.45
CA GLY A 165 -16.61 -9.61 1.22
C GLY A 165 -17.24 -8.36 1.82
N GLU A 166 -16.66 -7.18 1.56
CA GLU A 166 -17.20 -5.90 1.99
C GLU A 166 -18.46 -5.51 1.20
N THR A 167 -19.42 -4.90 1.89
CA THR A 167 -20.60 -4.29 1.28
C THR A 167 -20.33 -2.83 0.89
N GLU A 168 -21.26 -2.21 0.16
CA GLU A 168 -21.19 -0.77 -0.14
C GLU A 168 -21.20 0.08 1.14
N CYS A 169 -21.97 -0.34 2.15
CA CYS A 169 -22.01 0.32 3.46
C CYS A 169 -20.65 0.25 4.16
N ASP A 170 -19.99 -0.91 4.10
CA ASP A 170 -18.66 -1.09 4.71
C ASP A 170 -17.61 -0.18 4.06
N ARG A 171 -17.66 -0.01 2.74
CA ARG A 171 -16.79 0.92 2.02
C ARG A 171 -17.05 2.36 2.43
N LEU A 172 -18.32 2.76 2.52
CA LEU A 172 -18.72 4.11 2.95
C LEU A 172 -18.19 4.42 4.36
N VAL A 173 -18.47 3.56 5.34
CA VAL A 173 -18.01 3.72 6.72
C VAL A 173 -16.49 3.84 6.79
N THR A 174 -15.77 3.06 5.97
CA THR A 174 -14.30 3.10 5.94
C THR A 174 -13.79 4.42 5.36
N LEU A 175 -14.37 4.91 4.27
CA LEU A 175 -14.02 6.19 3.65
C LEU A 175 -14.33 7.38 4.58
N GLU A 176 -15.49 7.39 5.23
CA GLU A 176 -15.88 8.41 6.22
C GLU A 176 -14.94 8.42 7.43
N THR A 177 -14.50 7.24 7.88
CA THR A 177 -13.51 7.11 8.96
C THR A 177 -12.18 7.73 8.56
N ILE A 178 -11.68 7.42 7.35
CA ILE A 178 -10.45 8.02 6.81
C ILE A 178 -10.58 9.55 6.73
N ALA A 179 -11.69 10.04 6.18
CA ALA A 179 -11.97 11.47 6.08
C ALA A 179 -11.96 12.16 7.45
N THR A 180 -12.59 11.56 8.45
CA THR A 180 -12.64 12.07 9.83
C THR A 180 -11.24 12.15 10.46
N ILE A 181 -10.43 11.11 10.28
CA ILE A 181 -9.06 11.09 10.80
C ILE A 181 -8.18 12.14 10.11
N HIS A 182 -8.29 12.25 8.78
CA HIS A 182 -7.55 13.27 8.05
C HIS A 182 -7.99 14.69 8.43
N GLN A 183 -9.29 14.97 8.59
CA GLN A 183 -9.76 16.29 9.05
C GLN A 183 -9.18 16.69 10.41
N ARG A 184 -8.92 15.72 11.29
CA ARG A 184 -8.31 15.97 12.60
C ARG A 184 -6.82 16.26 12.53
N TRP A 185 -6.09 15.59 11.64
CA TRP A 185 -4.61 15.53 11.69
C TRP A 185 -3.88 15.95 10.42
N GLY A 186 -4.54 15.99 9.26
CA GLY A 186 -3.99 16.43 7.97
C GLY A 186 -2.85 15.58 7.38
N HIS A 187 -2.67 14.35 7.85
CA HIS A 187 -1.47 13.54 7.56
C HIS A 187 -1.64 12.47 6.48
N ILE A 188 -2.89 12.11 6.16
CA ILE A 188 -3.19 11.09 5.14
C ILE A 188 -3.04 11.75 3.77
N GLN A 189 -2.10 11.29 2.95
CA GLN A 189 -1.82 11.89 1.65
C GLN A 189 -2.48 11.11 0.49
N GLU A 190 -2.73 9.82 0.71
CA GLU A 190 -3.18 8.90 -0.33
C GLU A 190 -4.17 7.87 0.24
N VAL A 191 -5.23 7.62 -0.51
CA VAL A 191 -6.15 6.49 -0.32
C VAL A 191 -6.13 5.62 -1.55
N ILE A 192 -5.60 4.40 -1.42
CA ILE A 192 -5.67 3.38 -2.46
C ILE A 192 -7.02 2.67 -2.43
N LEU A 193 -7.65 2.56 -3.60
CA LEU A 193 -8.80 1.69 -3.83
C LEU A 193 -8.32 0.50 -4.65
N GLN A 194 -7.96 -0.59 -3.97
CA GLN A 194 -7.32 -1.73 -4.61
C GLN A 194 -8.33 -2.83 -4.91
N PRO A 195 -8.60 -3.18 -6.17
CA PRO A 195 -9.36 -4.38 -6.51
C PRO A 195 -8.62 -5.64 -6.05
N TYR A 196 -9.32 -6.56 -5.40
CA TYR A 196 -8.83 -7.92 -5.21
C TYR A 196 -8.88 -8.67 -6.54
N ASN A 197 -7.74 -9.24 -6.89
CA ASN A 197 -7.58 -10.13 -8.03
C ASN A 197 -6.99 -11.46 -7.54
N PRO A 198 -7.56 -12.61 -7.96
CA PRO A 198 -7.08 -13.91 -7.51
C PRO A 198 -5.64 -14.21 -7.91
N GLY A 199 -4.79 -14.54 -6.94
CA GLY A 199 -3.43 -14.98 -7.18
C GLY A 199 -3.25 -16.50 -7.04
N LYS A 200 -2.11 -17.01 -7.47
CA LYS A 200 -1.83 -18.47 -7.47
C LYS A 200 -1.52 -19.07 -6.10
N ARG A 201 -1.27 -18.24 -5.07
CA ARG A 201 -0.76 -18.69 -3.76
C ARG A 201 -1.77 -18.55 -2.62
N GLU A 202 -2.84 -17.83 -2.83
CA GLU A 202 -3.89 -17.63 -1.85
C GLU A 202 -4.74 -18.90 -1.63
N GLN A 203 -5.47 -18.93 -0.53
CA GLN A 203 -6.38 -20.03 -0.21
C GLN A 203 -7.83 -19.68 -0.55
N TRP A 204 -8.09 -18.41 -0.83
CA TRP A 204 -9.42 -17.89 -1.03
C TRP A 204 -9.84 -18.08 -2.49
N GLN A 205 -10.81 -18.95 -2.73
CA GLN A 205 -11.37 -19.18 -4.06
C GLN A 205 -12.65 -18.36 -4.23
N ASN A 206 -12.50 -17.05 -4.40
CA ASN A 206 -13.63 -16.17 -4.71
C ASN A 206 -13.43 -15.45 -6.05
N ASN A 207 -14.50 -14.84 -6.55
CA ASN A 207 -14.44 -14.04 -7.76
C ASN A 207 -13.68 -12.73 -7.50
N PRO A 208 -12.95 -12.22 -8.51
CA PRO A 208 -12.35 -10.89 -8.44
C PRO A 208 -13.44 -9.82 -8.21
N PHE A 209 -12.99 -8.64 -7.78
CA PHE A 209 -13.87 -7.47 -7.74
C PHE A 209 -14.44 -7.15 -9.13
N ASP A 210 -15.70 -6.73 -9.18
CA ASP A 210 -16.35 -6.28 -10.41
C ASP A 210 -15.84 -4.89 -10.82
N LEU A 211 -14.85 -4.87 -11.72
CA LEU A 211 -14.17 -3.65 -12.16
C LEU A 211 -15.10 -2.61 -12.79
N GLN A 212 -16.29 -3.00 -13.30
CA GLN A 212 -17.27 -2.04 -13.82
C GLN A 212 -17.77 -1.08 -12.74
N LYS A 213 -17.70 -1.48 -11.47
CA LYS A 213 -18.09 -0.65 -10.32
C LYS A 213 -16.98 0.29 -9.84
N LEU A 214 -15.74 0.10 -10.31
CA LEU A 214 -14.59 0.85 -9.80
C LEU A 214 -14.69 2.35 -10.09
N PRO A 215 -15.05 2.83 -11.30
CA PRO A 215 -15.17 4.27 -11.55
C PRO A 215 -16.22 4.96 -10.67
N ASP A 216 -17.35 4.29 -10.42
CA ASP A 216 -18.40 4.83 -9.55
C ASP A 216 -17.96 4.88 -8.08
N LEU A 217 -17.17 3.90 -7.62
CA LEU A 217 -16.58 3.93 -6.30
C LEU A 217 -15.51 5.02 -6.17
N VAL A 218 -14.68 5.23 -7.20
CA VAL A 218 -13.70 6.34 -7.23
C VAL A 218 -14.42 7.68 -7.11
N ARG A 219 -15.54 7.87 -7.82
CA ARG A 219 -16.35 9.09 -7.73
C ARG A 219 -16.89 9.32 -6.33
N GLN A 220 -17.46 8.28 -5.70
CA GLN A 220 -17.94 8.34 -4.31
C GLN A 220 -16.81 8.65 -3.33
N ALA A 221 -15.67 7.96 -3.45
CA ALA A 221 -14.50 8.25 -2.62
C ALA A 221 -14.03 9.69 -2.78
N ARG A 222 -14.09 10.24 -4.00
CA ARG A 222 -13.71 11.63 -4.25
C ARG A 222 -14.66 12.64 -3.60
N GLU A 223 -15.94 12.32 -3.51
CA GLU A 223 -16.96 13.13 -2.82
C GLU A 223 -16.81 13.07 -1.30
N ILE A 224 -16.43 11.92 -0.73
CA ILE A 224 -16.30 11.72 0.72
C ILE A 224 -14.97 12.24 1.27
N LEU A 225 -13.86 11.96 0.57
CA LEU A 225 -12.52 12.25 1.06
C LEU A 225 -12.16 13.74 0.88
N PRO A 226 -11.45 14.36 1.85
CA PRO A 226 -10.85 15.68 1.69
C PRO A 226 -10.06 15.83 0.37
N PRO A 227 -10.16 16.99 -0.31
CA PRO A 227 -9.67 17.15 -1.70
C PRO A 227 -8.15 17.01 -1.86
N ASP A 228 -7.40 17.19 -0.78
CA ASP A 228 -5.95 17.03 -0.67
C ASP A 228 -5.49 15.58 -0.45
N ILE A 229 -6.40 14.67 -0.09
CA ILE A 229 -6.12 13.22 -0.16
C ILE A 229 -6.16 12.79 -1.63
N VAL A 230 -5.08 12.23 -2.14
CA VAL A 230 -5.03 11.67 -3.49
C VAL A 230 -5.64 10.27 -3.53
N ILE A 231 -6.44 9.99 -4.56
CA ILE A 231 -7.00 8.65 -4.78
C ILE A 231 -6.09 7.88 -5.73
N GLN A 232 -5.59 6.74 -5.27
CA GLN A 232 -4.73 5.84 -6.03
C GLN A 232 -5.52 4.65 -6.59
N ILE A 233 -5.22 4.28 -7.84
CA ILE A 233 -5.67 3.03 -8.49
C ILE A 233 -4.48 2.29 -9.09
N PRO A 234 -4.19 1.04 -8.70
CA PRO A 234 -3.08 0.27 -9.24
C PRO A 234 -3.40 -0.26 -10.66
N PRO A 235 -2.67 0.18 -11.71
CA PRO A 235 -3.03 -0.13 -13.10
C PRO A 235 -2.83 -1.61 -13.44
N ASN A 236 -1.93 -2.34 -12.76
CA ASN A 236 -1.72 -3.77 -12.97
C ASN A 236 -2.94 -4.62 -12.54
N LEU A 237 -3.79 -4.09 -11.66
CA LEU A 237 -5.00 -4.77 -11.20
C LEU A 237 -6.26 -4.32 -11.97
N VAL A 238 -6.12 -3.36 -12.87
CA VAL A 238 -7.17 -2.87 -13.79
C VAL A 238 -6.72 -3.11 -15.24
N PRO A 239 -6.80 -4.37 -15.74
CA PRO A 239 -6.20 -4.74 -17.01
C PRO A 239 -6.89 -4.14 -18.23
N ASP A 240 -8.16 -3.75 -18.11
CA ASP A 240 -8.86 -3.00 -19.16
C ASP A 240 -8.45 -1.51 -19.11
N PRO A 241 -7.77 -1.00 -20.14
CA PRO A 241 -7.32 0.39 -20.14
C PRO A 241 -8.48 1.40 -20.14
N LEU A 242 -9.68 1.02 -20.61
CA LEU A 242 -10.85 1.90 -20.57
C LEU A 242 -11.33 2.11 -19.13
N PHE A 243 -11.35 1.07 -18.29
CA PHE A 243 -11.69 1.23 -16.87
C PHE A 243 -10.67 2.08 -16.12
N LEU A 244 -9.39 1.98 -16.46
CA LEU A 244 -8.37 2.87 -15.89
C LEU A 244 -8.68 4.34 -16.24
N LEU A 245 -8.98 4.63 -17.51
CA LEU A 245 -9.35 5.98 -17.96
C LEU A 245 -10.63 6.50 -17.28
N ASP A 246 -11.63 5.63 -17.09
CA ASP A 246 -12.86 5.97 -16.38
C ASP A 246 -12.60 6.30 -14.91
N CYS A 247 -11.68 5.58 -14.24
CA CYS A 247 -11.25 5.90 -12.89
C CYS A 247 -10.54 7.27 -12.82
N LEU A 248 -9.67 7.58 -13.80
CA LEU A 248 -9.03 8.89 -13.87
C LEU A 248 -10.06 9.99 -14.11
N ALA A 249 -11.05 9.77 -14.98
CA ALA A 249 -12.15 10.70 -15.19
C ALA A 249 -12.99 10.90 -13.90
N ALA A 250 -13.18 9.84 -13.12
CA ALA A 250 -13.95 9.85 -11.87
C ALA A 250 -13.25 10.56 -10.70
N GLY A 251 -11.91 10.64 -10.69
CA GLY A 251 -11.18 11.38 -9.66
C GLY A 251 -9.86 10.77 -9.20
N ALA A 252 -9.49 9.58 -9.66
CA ALA A 252 -8.19 9.00 -9.37
C ALA A 252 -7.07 9.85 -9.97
N ARG A 253 -6.00 10.09 -9.21
CA ARG A 253 -4.88 10.94 -9.62
C ARG A 253 -3.52 10.31 -9.40
N ASP A 254 -3.47 9.08 -8.91
CA ASP A 254 -2.22 8.34 -8.72
C ASP A 254 -2.34 6.89 -9.17
N LEU A 255 -1.25 6.34 -9.73
CA LEU A 255 -1.11 4.95 -10.14
C LEU A 255 -0.29 4.11 -9.16
N GLY A 256 0.22 4.72 -8.11
CA GLY A 256 1.02 4.11 -7.05
C GLY A 256 2.46 3.86 -7.40
N GLY A 257 3.08 3.02 -6.56
CA GLY A 257 4.41 2.49 -6.80
C GLY A 257 4.42 1.62 -8.05
N ILE A 258 5.25 1.98 -9.03
CA ILE A 258 5.48 1.20 -10.23
C ILE A 258 6.95 0.78 -10.23
N GLY A 259 7.14 -0.54 -10.08
CA GLY A 259 8.44 -1.19 -10.04
C GLY A 259 8.51 -2.40 -10.97
N PRO A 260 9.63 -3.13 -10.94
CA PRO A 260 9.79 -4.33 -11.77
C PRO A 260 8.85 -5.47 -11.37
N ILE A 261 8.49 -5.57 -10.08
CA ILE A 261 7.65 -6.64 -9.52
C ILE A 261 6.73 -6.04 -8.45
N ASP A 262 5.46 -6.43 -8.47
CA ASP A 262 4.53 -6.26 -7.34
C ASP A 262 4.65 -7.50 -6.45
N GLU A 263 5.24 -7.35 -5.26
CA GLU A 263 5.45 -8.47 -4.34
C GLU A 263 4.15 -8.93 -3.67
N VAL A 264 3.11 -8.08 -3.63
CA VAL A 264 1.79 -8.43 -3.11
C VAL A 264 0.99 -9.21 -4.14
N ASN A 265 1.04 -8.78 -5.40
CA ASN A 265 0.31 -9.35 -6.53
C ASN A 265 1.26 -9.82 -7.65
N PRO A 266 2.14 -10.81 -7.39
CA PRO A 266 3.20 -11.18 -8.32
C PRO A 266 2.71 -11.79 -9.65
N ASP A 267 1.43 -12.18 -9.72
CA ASP A 267 0.79 -12.67 -10.95
C ASP A 267 0.32 -11.54 -11.88
N TYR A 268 0.34 -10.28 -11.41
CA TYR A 268 -0.16 -9.10 -12.12
C TYR A 268 0.96 -8.08 -12.33
N LEU A 269 1.67 -8.22 -13.45
CA LEU A 269 2.85 -7.40 -13.76
C LEU A 269 2.48 -5.93 -14.02
N HIS A 270 3.33 -5.03 -13.55
CA HIS A 270 3.25 -3.62 -13.92
C HIS A 270 3.56 -3.42 -15.42
N LEU A 271 2.84 -2.46 -16.01
CA LEU A 271 3.26 -1.88 -17.29
C LEU A 271 4.45 -0.95 -17.05
N HIS A 272 5.42 -0.96 -17.97
CA HIS A 272 6.54 -0.03 -17.92
C HIS A 272 6.02 1.43 -17.97
N PRO A 273 6.57 2.36 -17.18
CA PRO A 273 6.13 3.76 -17.16
C PRO A 273 6.05 4.42 -18.54
N ASP A 274 7.01 4.15 -19.44
CA ASP A 274 6.97 4.67 -20.81
C ASP A 274 5.72 4.23 -21.59
N LYS A 275 5.32 2.96 -21.45
CA LYS A 275 4.11 2.45 -22.12
C LYS A 275 2.85 3.08 -21.55
N LEU A 276 2.81 3.28 -20.23
CA LEU A 276 1.71 4.00 -19.57
C LEU A 276 1.65 5.44 -20.05
N LYS A 277 2.79 6.12 -20.16
CA LYS A 277 2.90 7.49 -20.65
C LYS A 277 2.40 7.63 -22.08
N GLU A 278 2.83 6.74 -22.98
CA GLU A 278 2.35 6.70 -24.37
C GLU A 278 0.84 6.48 -24.44
N PHE A 279 0.34 5.49 -23.72
CA PHE A 279 -1.09 5.18 -23.65
C PHE A 279 -1.92 6.37 -23.13
N LEU A 280 -1.52 6.95 -22.00
CA LEU A 280 -2.23 8.06 -21.36
C LEU A 280 -2.22 9.33 -22.23
N ALA A 281 -1.11 9.59 -22.93
CA ALA A 281 -0.98 10.74 -23.82
C ALA A 281 -2.00 10.72 -24.97
N VAL A 282 -2.35 9.55 -25.49
CA VAL A 282 -3.40 9.39 -26.53
C VAL A 282 -4.74 9.97 -26.07
N TYR A 283 -5.04 9.91 -24.76
CA TYR A 283 -6.27 10.42 -24.16
C TYR A 283 -6.09 11.80 -23.50
N GLY A 284 -4.94 12.44 -23.72
CA GLY A 284 -4.62 13.77 -23.19
C GLY A 284 -4.31 13.80 -21.69
N TRP A 285 -3.88 12.66 -21.12
CA TRP A 285 -3.35 12.58 -19.77
C TRP A 285 -1.82 12.65 -19.77
N GLU A 286 -1.25 13.36 -18.82
CA GLU A 286 0.18 13.47 -18.58
C GLU A 286 0.56 12.63 -17.36
N LEU A 287 1.44 11.64 -17.56
CA LEU A 287 2.01 10.84 -16.47
C LEU A 287 3.26 11.53 -15.91
N LYS A 288 3.29 11.74 -14.59
CA LYS A 288 4.45 12.34 -13.88
C LYS A 288 4.96 11.43 -12.76
N ALA A 289 6.28 11.27 -12.68
CA ALA A 289 6.89 10.70 -11.50
C ALA A 289 6.73 11.65 -10.30
N ARG A 290 6.50 11.09 -9.12
CA ARG A 290 6.46 11.82 -7.83
C ARG A 290 7.41 11.16 -6.81
N LEU A 291 7.64 11.88 -5.72
CA LEU A 291 8.28 11.32 -4.52
C LEU A 291 7.25 10.58 -3.65
N PRO A 292 7.69 9.86 -2.59
CA PRO A 292 6.78 9.20 -1.65
C PRO A 292 5.88 10.16 -0.85
N VAL A 293 6.22 11.46 -0.83
CA VAL A 293 5.45 12.51 -0.17
C VAL A 293 4.80 13.40 -1.23
N TYR A 294 3.51 13.65 -1.07
CA TYR A 294 2.73 14.52 -1.96
C TYR A 294 3.02 16.00 -1.69
N GLN A 295 3.00 16.81 -2.75
CA GLN A 295 3.22 18.27 -2.71
C GLN A 295 1.91 19.03 -2.80
#